data_AF-A0A6J6VGQ7-F1
#
_entry.id   AF-A0A6J6VGQ7-F1
#
_cell.length_a   1.000
_cell.length_b   1.000
_cell.length_c   1.000
_cell.angle_alpha   90.00
_cell.angle_beta   90.00
_cell.angle_gamma   90.00
#
_symmetry.space_group_name_H-M   'P 1'
#
loop_
_entity.id
_entity.type
_entity.pdbx_description
1 polymer ?
#
loop_
_entity_poly.entity_id
_entity_poly.type
_entity_poly.pdbx_seq_one_letter_code
_entity_poly.pdbx_strand_id
1 'polypeptide(L)'
;MSKKNKFYWFEGVTEKGVKSLLTDENSKYGWLRPQRNRRVLVALMVMGLIAVAMGSYWPTLKTNMNLTDGTSVVIYSVTAIFVIFAVLGGYSLLRISVRSIADAPDELLDERQIKVRNTSIRFAYYAMGYVVLGLLSLMFFGPELKMFQPEGNDGSYLMIATLFAYASMPSMVMAWRERDI
;
A
#
# COMPACT_ATOMS: atom_id res chain seq x y z
N MET A 1 -1.37 39.67 -15.72
CA MET A 1 -1.08 39.52 -14.28
C MET A 1 -0.42 38.16 -14.05
N SER A 2 0.85 38.14 -13.63
CA SER A 2 1.53 36.89 -13.26
C SER A 2 0.84 36.30 -12.03
N LYS A 3 0.06 35.22 -12.19
CA LYS A 3 -0.58 34.51 -11.07
C LYS A 3 0.52 34.04 -10.13
N LYS A 4 0.59 34.62 -8.92
CA LYS A 4 1.48 34.17 -7.84
C LYS A 4 1.21 32.68 -7.61
N ASN A 5 2.26 31.86 -7.64
CA ASN A 5 2.16 30.44 -7.34
C ASN A 5 1.92 30.27 -5.84
N LYS A 6 0.68 29.99 -5.43
CA LYS A 6 0.36 29.77 -4.01
C LYS A 6 0.98 28.45 -3.55
N PHE A 7 1.67 28.49 -2.41
CA PHE A 7 2.23 27.30 -1.76
C PHE A 7 1.32 26.89 -0.61
N TYR A 8 0.88 25.64 -0.65
CA TYR A 8 0.03 25.02 0.36
C TYR A 8 0.90 24.30 1.37
N TRP A 9 1.11 24.93 2.53
CA TRP A 9 2.02 24.42 3.57
C TRP A 9 1.52 23.15 4.26
N PHE A 10 0.20 22.97 4.40
CA PHE A 10 -0.38 21.77 5.04
C PHE A 10 -0.24 20.53 4.15
N GLU A 11 -0.43 20.69 2.85
CA GLU A 11 -0.39 19.64 1.85
C GLU A 11 1.00 19.47 1.21
N GLY A 12 1.90 20.44 1.43
CA GLY A 12 3.27 20.43 0.90
C GLY A 12 3.35 20.57 -0.62
N VAL A 13 2.35 21.19 -1.26
CA VAL A 13 2.22 21.27 -2.72
C VAL A 13 2.08 22.71 -3.22
N THR A 14 2.49 22.93 -4.46
CA THR A 14 2.30 24.22 -5.15
C THR A 14 1.06 24.17 -6.02
N GLU A 15 0.35 25.30 -6.13
CA GLU A 15 -0.82 25.43 -7.02
C GLU A 15 -0.50 25.04 -8.47
N LYS A 16 0.64 25.50 -9.00
CA LYS A 16 1.08 25.14 -10.35
C LYS A 16 1.32 23.63 -10.50
N GLY A 17 1.94 22.99 -9.50
CA GLY A 17 2.21 21.55 -9.53
C GLY A 17 0.94 20.71 -9.50
N VAL A 18 -0.05 21.09 -8.70
CA VAL A 18 -1.35 20.40 -8.67
C VAL A 18 -2.10 20.60 -9.98
N LYS A 19 -2.15 21.83 -10.50
CA LYS A 19 -2.79 22.12 -11.80
C LYS A 19 -2.14 21.37 -12.96
N SER A 20 -0.82 21.24 -12.98
CA SER A 20 -0.16 20.40 -13.98
C SER A 20 -0.54 18.93 -13.81
N LEU A 21 -0.61 18.39 -12.59
CA LEU A 21 -1.00 16.98 -12.39
C LEU A 21 -2.45 16.70 -12.80
N LEU A 22 -3.34 17.67 -12.66
CA LEU A 22 -4.74 17.57 -13.08
C LEU A 22 -4.91 17.70 -14.60
N THR A 23 -4.17 18.62 -15.23
CA THR A 23 -4.37 19.01 -16.63
C THR A 23 -3.48 18.25 -17.62
N ASP A 24 -2.36 17.70 -17.17
CA ASP A 24 -1.37 17.10 -18.05
C ASP A 24 -1.81 15.69 -18.48
N GLU A 25 -2.27 15.59 -19.73
CA GLU A 25 -2.74 14.34 -20.35
C GLU A 25 -1.58 13.41 -20.73
N ASN A 26 -0.38 13.97 -20.94
CA ASN A 26 0.81 13.27 -21.44
C ASN A 26 1.91 13.12 -20.38
N SER A 27 1.54 12.74 -19.16
CA SER A 27 2.51 12.47 -18.11
C SER A 27 3.27 11.16 -18.37
N LYS A 28 4.54 11.07 -17.95
CA LYS A 28 5.37 9.85 -17.99
C LYS A 28 4.70 8.60 -17.37
N TYR A 29 3.66 8.81 -16.56
CA TYR A 29 2.87 7.79 -15.88
C TYR A 29 1.41 7.70 -16.37
N GLY A 30 1.09 8.18 -17.57
CA GLY A 30 -0.27 8.13 -18.13
C GLY A 30 -0.87 6.71 -18.20
N TRP A 31 -0.03 5.69 -18.30
CA TRP A 31 -0.44 4.28 -18.23
C TRP A 31 -1.01 3.85 -16.87
N LEU A 32 -0.83 4.66 -15.81
CA LEU A 32 -1.42 4.47 -14.47
C LEU A 32 -2.82 5.06 -14.34
N ARG A 33 -3.31 5.87 -15.28
CA ARG A 33 -4.67 6.42 -15.24
C ARG A 33 -5.76 5.36 -15.44
N PRO A 34 -5.66 4.43 -16.41
CA PRO A 34 -6.68 3.43 -16.64
C PRO A 34 -6.99 2.62 -15.39
N GLN A 35 -8.29 2.50 -15.06
CA GLN A 35 -8.74 1.76 -13.88
C GLN A 35 -8.23 0.31 -13.86
N ARG A 36 -8.09 -0.32 -15.03
CA ARG A 36 -7.58 -1.70 -15.15
C ARG A 36 -6.15 -1.83 -14.61
N ASN A 37 -5.26 -0.90 -14.98
CA ASN A 37 -3.86 -0.94 -14.56
C ASN A 37 -3.72 -0.61 -13.07
N ARG A 38 -4.54 0.32 -12.55
CA ARG A 38 -4.64 0.60 -11.12
C ARG A 38 -5.11 -0.61 -10.32
N ARG A 39 -6.12 -1.34 -10.79
CA ARG A 39 -6.58 -2.58 -10.13
C ARG A 39 -5.51 -3.66 -10.13
N VAL A 40 -4.76 -3.81 -11.22
CA VAL A 40 -3.61 -4.73 -11.29
C VAL A 40 -2.54 -4.33 -10.27
N LEU A 41 -2.23 -3.03 -10.12
CA LEU A 41 -1.30 -2.57 -9.10
C LEU A 41 -1.78 -2.82 -7.68
N VAL A 42 -3.07 -2.61 -7.41
CA VAL A 42 -3.66 -2.95 -6.10
C VAL A 42 -3.55 -4.46 -5.85
N ALA A 43 -3.85 -5.30 -6.83
CA ALA A 43 -3.71 -6.75 -6.71
C ALA A 43 -2.24 -7.17 -6.46
N LEU A 44 -1.29 -6.58 -7.20
CA LEU A 44 0.15 -6.80 -6.98
C LEU A 44 0.59 -6.38 -5.58
N MET A 45 0.08 -5.27 -5.08
CA MET A 45 0.37 -4.81 -3.72
C MET A 45 -0.21 -5.74 -2.65
N VAL A 46 -1.46 -6.18 -2.81
CA VAL A 46 -2.07 -7.15 -1.89
C VAL A 46 -1.27 -8.46 -1.90
N MET A 47 -0.89 -8.97 -3.08
CA MET A 47 -0.04 -10.16 -3.18
C MET A 47 1.33 -9.95 -2.52
N GLY A 48 1.94 -8.78 -2.71
CA GLY A 48 3.20 -8.43 -2.05
C GLY A 48 3.09 -8.39 -0.53
N LEU A 49 2.01 -7.80 0.00
CA LEU A 49 1.74 -7.77 1.45
C LEU A 49 1.52 -9.17 2.02
N ILE A 50 0.80 -10.04 1.31
CA ILE A 50 0.64 -11.45 1.70
C ILE A 50 2.00 -12.16 1.69
N ALA A 51 2.83 -11.94 0.66
CA ALA A 51 4.17 -12.52 0.59
C ALA A 51 5.07 -12.05 1.74
N VAL A 52 5.02 -10.76 2.10
CA VAL A 52 5.71 -10.24 3.30
C VAL A 52 5.21 -10.93 4.55
N ALA A 53 3.88 -11.01 4.74
CA ALA A 53 3.30 -11.68 5.91
C ALA A 53 3.67 -13.18 5.98
N MET A 54 3.78 -13.86 4.84
CA MET A 54 4.23 -15.25 4.76
C MET A 54 5.71 -15.42 5.13
N GLY A 55 6.54 -14.38 5.01
CA GLY A 55 7.92 -14.39 5.50
C GLY A 55 8.02 -14.71 6.99
N SER A 56 6.95 -14.47 7.74
CA SER A 56 6.84 -14.82 9.16
C SER A 56 6.90 -16.35 9.42
N TYR A 57 6.54 -17.18 8.43
CA TYR A 57 6.60 -18.65 8.49
C TYR A 57 7.93 -19.23 7.97
N TRP A 58 8.92 -18.38 7.70
CA TRP A 58 10.23 -18.82 7.22
C TRP A 58 10.93 -19.87 8.11
N PRO A 59 10.92 -19.77 9.46
CA PRO A 59 11.54 -20.76 10.32
C PRO A 59 11.00 -22.18 10.07
N THR A 60 9.69 -22.31 9.87
CA THR A 60 9.02 -23.58 9.56
C THR A 60 9.32 -24.09 8.15
N LEU A 61 9.45 -23.19 7.18
CA LEU A 61 9.85 -23.59 5.82
C LEU A 61 11.30 -24.10 5.80
N LYS A 62 12.20 -23.45 6.55
CA LYS A 62 13.59 -23.88 6.68
C LYS A 62 13.70 -25.30 7.25
N THR A 63 12.96 -25.61 8.30
CA THR A 63 12.97 -26.94 8.94
C THR A 63 12.39 -28.03 8.05
N ASN A 64 11.28 -27.76 7.35
CA ASN A 64 10.65 -28.74 6.45
C ASN A 64 11.48 -29.02 5.18
N MET A 65 12.23 -28.04 4.66
CA MET A 65 12.99 -28.17 3.42
C MET A 65 14.42 -28.70 3.62
N ASN A 66 14.83 -28.99 4.86
CA ASN A 66 16.15 -29.54 5.22
C ASN A 66 17.34 -28.81 4.55
N LEU A 67 17.25 -27.48 4.46
CA LEU A 67 18.24 -26.64 3.77
C LEU A 67 19.49 -26.43 4.63
N THR A 68 20.67 -26.52 4.03
CA THR A 68 21.96 -26.21 4.68
C THR A 68 21.99 -24.76 5.17
N ASP A 69 22.59 -24.51 6.34
CA ASP A 69 22.54 -23.20 7.01
C ASP A 69 23.06 -22.04 6.16
N GLY A 70 24.15 -22.22 5.40
CA GLY A 70 24.72 -21.15 4.58
C GLY A 70 23.84 -20.73 3.40
N THR A 71 23.30 -21.69 2.64
CA THR A 71 22.48 -21.41 1.44
C THR A 71 21.10 -20.89 1.79
N SER A 72 20.50 -21.38 2.89
CA SER A 72 19.18 -20.93 3.35
C SER A 72 19.16 -19.44 3.74
N VAL A 73 20.21 -18.95 4.39
CA VAL A 73 20.33 -17.54 4.80
C VAL A 73 20.46 -16.63 3.58
N VAL A 74 21.24 -17.03 2.57
CA VAL A 74 21.40 -16.24 1.33
C VAL A 74 20.08 -16.18 0.56
N ILE A 75 19.39 -17.31 0.37
CA ILE A 75 18.11 -17.34 -0.36
C ILE A 75 17.08 -16.47 0.36
N TYR A 76 16.97 -16.60 1.68
CA TYR A 76 16.03 -15.82 2.47
C TYR A 76 16.29 -14.32 2.39
N SER A 77 17.53 -13.90 2.63
CA SER A 77 17.88 -12.48 2.63
C SER A 77 17.63 -11.86 1.26
N VAL A 78 18.01 -12.52 0.17
CA VAL A 78 17.76 -12.04 -1.20
C VAL A 78 16.26 -11.95 -1.50
N THR A 79 15.48 -12.98 -1.17
CA THR A 79 14.02 -12.97 -1.41
C THR A 79 13.30 -11.95 -0.54
N ALA A 80 13.63 -11.84 0.75
CA ALA A 80 13.03 -10.86 1.65
C ALA A 80 13.32 -9.42 1.19
N ILE A 81 14.57 -9.13 0.80
CA ILE A 81 14.95 -7.83 0.26
C ILE A 81 14.17 -7.53 -1.03
N PHE A 82 14.11 -8.48 -1.96
CA PHE A 82 13.38 -8.31 -3.22
C PHE A 82 11.89 -8.04 -2.99
N VAL A 83 11.24 -8.81 -2.11
CA VAL A 83 9.82 -8.64 -1.79
C VAL A 83 9.57 -7.28 -1.13
N ILE A 84 10.41 -6.85 -0.19
CA ILE A 84 10.31 -5.53 0.44
C ILE A 84 10.44 -4.42 -0.61
N PHE A 85 11.44 -4.51 -1.51
CA PHE A 85 11.60 -3.54 -2.58
C PHE A 85 10.42 -3.54 -3.55
N ALA A 86 9.84 -4.70 -3.88
CA ALA A 86 8.65 -4.79 -4.71
C ALA A 86 7.44 -4.11 -4.06
N VAL A 87 7.23 -4.29 -2.75
CA VAL A 87 6.16 -3.64 -1.98
C VAL A 87 6.39 -2.12 -1.91
N LEU A 88 7.62 -1.67 -1.67
CA LEU A 88 7.96 -0.24 -1.67
C LEU A 88 7.77 0.40 -3.05
N GLY A 89 8.16 -0.30 -4.12
CA GLY A 89 7.96 0.13 -5.49
C GLY A 89 6.48 0.23 -5.84
N GLY A 90 5.70 -0.80 -5.51
CA GLY A 90 4.25 -0.80 -5.72
C GLY A 90 3.53 0.29 -4.93
N TYR A 91 3.93 0.52 -3.67
CA TYR A 91 3.42 1.63 -2.86
C TYR A 91 3.70 2.99 -3.52
N SER A 92 4.93 3.18 -4.00
CA SER A 92 5.33 4.43 -4.67
C SER A 92 4.52 4.68 -5.94
N LEU A 93 4.31 3.64 -6.76
CA LEU A 93 3.49 3.71 -7.96
C LEU A 93 2.02 3.99 -7.65
N LEU A 94 1.45 3.32 -6.64
CA LEU A 94 0.10 3.61 -6.18
C LEU A 94 -0.02 5.06 -5.74
N ARG A 95 0.94 5.57 -4.96
CA ARG A 95 0.93 6.96 -4.50
C ARG A 95 0.98 7.95 -5.65
N ILE A 96 1.84 7.72 -6.65
CA ILE A 96 1.88 8.55 -7.87
C ILE A 96 0.51 8.52 -8.59
N SER A 97 -0.16 7.36 -8.65
CA SER A 97 -1.44 7.22 -9.35
C SER A 97 -2.60 7.99 -8.72
N VAL A 98 -2.57 8.21 -7.40
CA VAL A 98 -3.66 8.90 -6.67
C VAL A 98 -3.30 10.31 -6.23
N ARG A 99 -2.02 10.71 -6.32
CA ARG A 99 -1.51 11.99 -5.82
C ARG A 99 -2.26 13.21 -6.39
N SER A 100 -2.77 13.12 -7.61
CA SER A 100 -3.52 14.20 -8.26
C SER A 100 -4.81 14.57 -7.52
N ILE A 101 -5.47 13.63 -6.84
CA ILE A 101 -6.71 13.87 -6.08
C ILE A 101 -6.48 13.75 -4.57
N ALA A 102 -5.64 12.81 -4.13
CA ALA A 102 -5.40 12.56 -2.71
C ALA A 102 -4.66 13.69 -2.00
N ASP A 103 -3.66 14.29 -2.65
CA ASP A 103 -2.79 15.32 -2.06
C ASP A 103 -3.15 16.75 -2.57
N ALA A 104 -4.24 16.88 -3.34
CA ALA A 104 -4.67 18.17 -3.87
C ALA A 104 -5.51 18.94 -2.83
N PRO A 105 -5.27 20.26 -2.68
CA PRO A 105 -6.02 21.11 -1.75
C PRO A 105 -7.46 21.32 -2.25
N ASP A 106 -8.39 21.47 -1.31
CA ASP A 106 -9.83 21.52 -1.58
C ASP A 106 -10.24 22.65 -2.52
N GLU A 107 -9.53 23.77 -2.51
CA GLU A 107 -9.83 24.91 -3.40
C GLU A 107 -9.49 24.66 -4.87
N LEU A 108 -8.71 23.62 -5.17
CA LEU A 108 -8.35 23.21 -6.53
C LEU A 108 -9.14 22.01 -7.02
N LEU A 109 -9.95 21.41 -6.16
CA LEU A 109 -10.74 20.22 -6.46
C LEU A 109 -12.20 20.60 -6.68
N ASP A 110 -12.82 19.93 -7.66
CA ASP A 110 -14.26 20.03 -7.84
C ASP A 110 -15.00 19.34 -6.68
N GLU A 111 -16.24 19.75 -6.41
CA GLU A 111 -17.05 19.15 -5.33
C GLU A 111 -17.18 17.62 -5.45
N ARG A 112 -17.24 17.11 -6.68
CA ARG A 112 -17.24 15.66 -6.94
C ARG A 112 -15.95 15.01 -6.45
N GLN A 113 -14.80 15.59 -6.77
CA GLN A 113 -13.48 15.05 -6.41
C GLN A 113 -13.28 15.05 -4.89
N ILE A 114 -13.74 16.09 -4.20
CA ILE A 114 -13.72 16.17 -2.73
C ILE A 114 -14.57 15.05 -2.12
N LYS A 115 -15.81 14.87 -2.60
CA LYS A 115 -16.71 13.79 -2.13
C LYS A 115 -16.09 12.40 -2.36
N VAL A 116 -15.50 12.18 -3.53
CA VAL A 116 -14.80 10.92 -3.86
C VAL A 116 -13.65 10.66 -2.91
N ARG A 117 -12.76 11.64 -2.70
CA ARG A 117 -11.61 11.53 -1.78
C ARG A 117 -12.07 11.19 -0.37
N ASN A 118 -13.00 11.96 0.19
CA ASN A 118 -13.48 11.77 1.55
C ASN A 118 -14.17 10.41 1.74
N THR A 119 -14.96 9.97 0.74
CA THR A 119 -15.63 8.65 0.79
C THR A 119 -14.62 7.50 0.65
N SER A 120 -13.54 7.69 -0.12
CA SER A 120 -12.46 6.70 -0.25
C SER A 120 -11.67 6.58 1.05
N ILE A 121 -11.30 7.70 1.68
CA ILE A 121 -10.62 7.73 2.97
C ILE A 121 -11.49 7.05 4.05
N ARG A 122 -12.79 7.37 4.11
CA ARG A 122 -13.71 6.74 5.06
C ARG A 122 -13.76 5.22 4.89
N PHE A 123 -13.86 4.74 3.65
CA PHE A 123 -13.88 3.31 3.38
C PHE A 123 -12.54 2.64 3.73
N ALA A 124 -11.41 3.32 3.49
CA ALA A 124 -10.10 2.85 3.92
C ALA A 124 -10.04 2.66 5.43
N TYR A 125 -10.55 3.60 6.23
CA TYR A 125 -10.63 3.43 7.69
C TYR A 125 -11.51 2.24 8.12
N TYR A 126 -12.62 1.99 7.43
CA TYR A 126 -13.43 0.81 7.73
C TYR A 126 -12.70 -0.49 7.39
N ALA A 127 -12.07 -0.57 6.22
CA ALA A 127 -11.26 -1.72 5.84
C ALA A 127 -10.08 -1.95 6.81
N MET A 128 -9.41 -0.87 7.24
CA MET A 128 -8.38 -0.91 8.29
C MET A 128 -8.91 -1.50 9.59
N GLY A 129 -10.10 -1.06 10.02
CA GLY A 129 -10.77 -1.58 11.21
C GLY A 129 -11.01 -3.08 11.14
N TYR A 130 -11.47 -3.59 9.98
CA TYR A 130 -11.64 -5.04 9.78
C TYR A 130 -10.31 -5.80 9.80
N VAL A 131 -9.23 -5.24 9.24
CA VAL A 131 -7.89 -5.86 9.32
C VAL A 131 -7.44 -5.95 10.77
N VAL A 132 -7.58 -4.87 11.55
CA VAL A 132 -7.23 -4.86 12.98
C VAL A 132 -8.06 -5.86 13.76
N LEU A 133 -9.37 -5.96 13.52
CA LEU A 133 -10.23 -6.96 14.16
C LEU A 133 -9.81 -8.39 13.81
N GLY A 134 -9.42 -8.64 12.56
CA GLY A 134 -8.87 -9.94 12.15
C GLY A 134 -7.56 -10.28 12.87
N LEU A 135 -6.67 -9.30 13.00
CA LEU A 135 -5.39 -9.45 13.72
C LEU A 135 -5.60 -9.67 15.22
N LEU A 136 -6.52 -8.95 15.85
CA LEU A 136 -6.90 -9.18 17.24
C LEU A 136 -7.49 -10.58 17.42
N SER A 137 -8.38 -11.01 16.52
CA SER A 137 -8.94 -12.36 16.55
C SER A 137 -7.84 -13.42 16.43
N LEU A 138 -6.86 -13.22 15.55
CA LEU A 138 -5.67 -14.07 15.45
C LEU A 138 -4.85 -14.07 16.75
N MET A 139 -4.70 -12.92 17.42
CA MET A 139 -3.99 -12.86 18.71
C MET A 139 -4.72 -13.66 19.80
N PHE A 140 -6.05 -13.64 19.82
CA PHE A 140 -6.85 -14.38 20.81
C PHE A 140 -6.93 -15.89 20.52
N PHE A 141 -7.22 -16.30 19.28
CA PHE A 141 -7.44 -17.70 18.91
C PHE A 141 -6.20 -18.41 18.33
N GLY A 142 -5.23 -17.65 17.82
CA GLY A 142 -4.02 -18.19 17.20
C GLY A 142 -3.16 -19.05 18.13
N PRO A 143 -3.01 -18.73 19.44
CA PRO A 143 -2.31 -19.59 20.38
C PRO A 143 -2.99 -20.96 20.56
N GLU A 144 -4.33 -21.00 20.68
CA GLU A 144 -5.08 -22.26 20.78
C GLU A 144 -4.93 -23.13 19.53
N LEU A 145 -4.88 -22.48 18.36
CA LEU A 145 -4.69 -23.11 17.06
C LEU A 145 -3.20 -23.37 16.73
N LYS A 146 -2.28 -23.13 17.68
CA LYS A 146 -0.83 -23.30 17.53
C LYS A 146 -0.22 -22.55 16.33
N MET A 147 -0.83 -21.44 15.90
CA MET A 147 -0.37 -20.66 14.75
C MET A 147 0.87 -19.80 15.02
N PHE A 148 1.14 -19.48 16.30
CA PHE A 148 2.28 -18.67 16.74
C PHE A 148 3.14 -19.48 17.71
N GLN A 149 4.17 -20.14 17.18
CA GLN A 149 5.13 -20.93 17.96
C GLN A 149 6.56 -20.48 17.64
N PRO A 150 7.53 -20.68 18.55
CA PRO A 150 8.94 -20.34 18.32
C PRO A 150 9.56 -21.02 17.08
N GLU A 151 9.08 -22.20 16.71
CA GLU A 151 9.46 -22.93 15.48
C GLU A 151 8.53 -22.62 14.29
N GLY A 152 7.45 -21.87 14.54
CA GLY A 152 6.31 -21.65 13.65
C GLY A 152 6.29 -20.27 12.98
N ASN A 153 6.10 -19.23 13.79
CA ASN A 153 5.78 -17.89 13.30
C ASN A 153 6.15 -16.84 14.36
N ASP A 154 7.15 -16.01 14.05
CA ASP A 154 7.65 -14.93 14.93
C ASP A 154 6.74 -13.67 14.91
N GLY A 155 5.77 -13.60 14.01
CA GLY A 155 4.81 -12.49 13.87
C GLY A 155 5.41 -11.15 13.40
N SER A 156 6.74 -11.02 13.39
CA SER A 156 7.47 -9.78 13.06
C SER A 156 7.17 -9.28 11.64
N TYR A 157 7.21 -10.17 10.64
CA TYR A 157 6.89 -9.82 9.26
C TYR A 157 5.40 -9.55 9.03
N LEU A 158 4.52 -10.17 9.83
CA LEU A 158 3.09 -9.91 9.80
C LEU A 158 2.78 -8.51 10.35
N MET A 159 3.50 -8.05 11.38
CA MET A 159 3.44 -6.67 11.84
C MET A 159 3.89 -5.69 10.74
N ILE A 160 5.04 -5.95 10.09
CA ILE A 160 5.57 -5.11 9.01
C ILE A 160 4.56 -5.03 7.84
N ALA A 161 4.02 -6.17 7.41
CA ALA A 161 2.99 -6.21 6.37
C ALA A 161 1.75 -5.40 6.76
N THR A 162 1.33 -5.46 8.03
CA THR A 162 0.20 -4.69 8.54
C THR A 162 0.46 -3.18 8.47
N LEU A 163 1.65 -2.73 8.85
CA LEU A 163 2.03 -1.30 8.76
C LEU A 163 2.02 -0.81 7.31
N PHE A 164 2.58 -1.60 6.38
CA PHE A 164 2.53 -1.27 4.95
C PHE A 164 1.12 -1.30 4.38
N ALA A 165 0.28 -2.24 4.81
CA ALA A 165 -1.13 -2.27 4.45
C ALA A 165 -1.83 -0.99 4.92
N TYR A 166 -1.59 -0.56 6.16
CA TYR A 166 -2.17 0.67 6.72
C TYR A 166 -1.75 1.92 5.93
N ALA A 167 -0.46 2.03 5.61
CA ALA A 167 0.05 3.18 4.84
C ALA A 167 -0.50 3.22 3.40
N SER A 168 -0.73 2.06 2.78
CA SER A 168 -1.13 1.96 1.37
C SER A 168 -2.64 1.92 1.14
N MET A 169 -3.44 1.61 2.18
CA MET A 169 -4.88 1.35 2.03
C MET A 169 -5.71 2.52 1.48
N PRO A 170 -5.51 3.80 1.87
CA PRO A 170 -6.24 4.91 1.26
C PRO A 170 -6.01 5.01 -0.24
N SER A 171 -4.75 4.85 -0.66
CA SER A 171 -4.35 4.83 -2.08
C SER A 171 -4.92 3.63 -2.81
N MET A 172 -4.92 2.44 -2.20
CA MET A 172 -5.50 1.23 -2.78
C MET A 172 -7.02 1.37 -3.01
N VAL A 173 -7.75 1.87 -2.02
CA VAL A 173 -9.21 2.04 -2.10
C VAL A 173 -9.58 3.04 -3.18
N MET A 174 -8.87 4.17 -3.24
CA MET A 174 -9.09 5.19 -4.28
C MET A 174 -8.75 4.65 -5.68
N ALA A 175 -7.62 3.96 -5.82
CA ALA A 175 -7.18 3.36 -7.08
C ALA A 175 -8.13 2.26 -7.58
N TRP A 176 -8.77 1.52 -6.65
CA TRP A 176 -9.70 0.45 -6.98
C TRP A 176 -11.08 0.98 -7.41
N ARG A 177 -11.61 1.95 -6.68
CA ARG A 177 -13.01 2.39 -6.81
C ARG A 177 -13.23 3.39 -7.93
N GLU A 178 -12.31 4.33 -8.15
CA GLU A 178 -12.57 5.45 -9.05
C GLU A 178 -12.19 5.14 -10.51
N ARG A 179 -13.16 5.31 -11.42
CA ARG A 179 -13.00 5.02 -12.85
C ARG A 179 -12.17 6.08 -13.56
N ASP A 180 -12.34 7.36 -13.19
CA ASP A 180 -11.66 8.51 -13.80
C ASP A 180 -11.03 9.40 -12.72
N ILE A 181 -9.70 9.58 -12.78
CA ILE A 181 -8.86 10.44 -11.93
C ILE A 181 -8.03 11.36 -12.84
#